data_AF-A0A1G0Y3S4-F1
#
_entry.id   AF-A0A1G0Y3S4-F1
#
_cell.length_a   1.000
_cell.length_b   1.000
_cell.length_c   1.000
_cell.angle_alpha   90.00
_cell.angle_beta   90.00
_cell.angle_gamma   90.00
#
_symmetry.space_group_name_H-M   'P 1'
#
loop_
_entity.id
_entity.type
_entity.pdbx_description
1 polymer ?
#
loop_
_entity_poly.entity_id
_entity_poly.type
_entity_poly.pdbx_seq_one_letter_code
_entity_poly.pdbx_strand_id
1 'polypeptide(L)'
;MDRPLFTAAPQVSLVKEPQKAYRTKETKWIYVMSNKIKQGHYELADAEAAKALKRLPTEKGWGLFTRPANPQPGVDEDGQFMWFDKKSDLSRFLQEHIVYWASLNCGPTEEDLPKICEAAAVLVRRAEQGEVTLAEAMNELSDWLYEFNKEIAWAGSYLELLSSPEEFPVEVRSWFRQVVADETIREVRPEDGYPLRKEELPDFLQLLEDYSGASLEDDLEFEDTL
;
A
#
# COMPACT_ATOMS: atom_id res chain seq x y z
N MET A 1 -42.71 0.05 -1.68
CA MET A 1 -41.40 -0.63 -1.91
C MET A 1 -40.43 0.47 -2.30
N ASP A 2 -39.84 1.10 -1.31
CA ASP A 2 -38.99 2.27 -1.45
C ASP A 2 -37.54 1.85 -1.73
N ARG A 3 -36.95 2.42 -2.77
CA ARG A 3 -35.52 2.28 -3.08
C ARG A 3 -34.74 3.34 -2.29
N PRO A 4 -33.57 3.03 -1.73
CA PRO A 4 -32.74 4.03 -1.09
C PRO A 4 -32.09 4.94 -2.16
N LEU A 5 -32.15 6.25 -1.89
CA LEU A 5 -31.48 7.31 -2.62
C LEU A 5 -29.96 7.19 -2.39
N PHE A 6 -29.20 7.07 -3.47
CA PHE A 6 -27.75 7.24 -3.46
C PHE A 6 -27.42 8.70 -3.09
N THR A 7 -26.82 8.91 -1.93
CA THR A 7 -26.14 10.15 -1.59
C THR A 7 -24.91 10.31 -2.48
N ALA A 8 -24.93 11.36 -3.31
CA ALA A 8 -23.80 11.75 -4.14
C ALA A 8 -22.56 12.03 -3.29
N ALA A 9 -21.40 11.53 -3.73
CA ALA A 9 -20.10 11.93 -3.20
C ALA A 9 -19.92 13.46 -3.36
N PRO A 10 -19.20 14.13 -2.45
CA PRO A 10 -18.94 15.56 -2.55
C PRO A 10 -18.22 15.85 -3.88
N GLN A 11 -18.88 16.63 -4.74
CA GLN A 11 -18.24 17.21 -5.91
C GLN A 11 -17.15 18.19 -5.42
N VAL A 12 -15.90 17.77 -5.52
CA VAL A 12 -14.77 18.70 -5.46
C VAL A 12 -14.95 19.65 -6.64
N SER A 13 -15.34 20.89 -6.34
CA SER A 13 -15.45 21.94 -7.34
C SER A 13 -14.06 22.20 -7.89
N LEU A 14 -13.80 21.74 -9.11
CA LEU A 14 -12.62 22.11 -9.88
C LEU A 14 -12.66 23.63 -10.08
N VAL A 15 -11.92 24.36 -9.24
CA VAL A 15 -11.67 25.78 -9.43
C VAL A 15 -10.93 25.90 -10.76
N LYS A 16 -11.62 26.38 -11.80
CA LYS A 16 -11.02 26.68 -13.11
C LYS A 16 -10.16 27.94 -12.99
N GLU A 17 -8.97 27.81 -12.43
CA GLU A 17 -7.94 28.84 -12.58
C GLU A 17 -7.30 28.75 -13.98
N PRO A 18 -6.96 29.89 -14.60
CA PRO A 18 -6.47 29.94 -15.98
C PRO A 18 -5.10 29.26 -16.09
N GLN A 19 -5.06 28.16 -16.86
CA GLN A 19 -3.82 27.53 -17.30
C GLN A 19 -3.01 28.53 -18.15
N LYS A 20 -1.88 29.01 -17.62
CA LYS A 20 -0.94 29.81 -18.41
C LYS A 20 0.04 28.87 -19.10
N ALA A 21 -0.17 28.63 -20.39
CA ALA A 21 0.81 28.01 -21.25
C ALA A 21 1.86 29.05 -21.68
N TYR A 22 3.14 28.73 -21.49
CA TYR A 22 4.24 29.54 -22.02
C TYR A 22 4.92 28.78 -23.16
N ARG A 23 5.11 29.46 -24.30
CA ARG A 23 5.83 28.94 -25.46
C ARG A 23 7.26 29.44 -25.42
N THR A 24 8.23 28.56 -25.19
CA THR A 24 9.64 28.86 -25.45
C THR A 24 9.97 28.63 -26.93
N LYS A 25 11.11 29.16 -27.40
CA LYS A 25 11.50 29.15 -28.82
C LYS A 25 11.83 27.75 -29.37
N GLU A 26 11.86 26.73 -28.52
CA GLU A 26 11.99 25.33 -28.88
C GLU A 26 10.70 24.60 -28.47
N THR A 27 10.14 23.84 -29.41
CA THR A 27 8.79 23.30 -29.38
C THR A 27 8.57 22.24 -28.29
N LYS A 28 8.42 22.64 -27.02
CA LYS A 28 7.89 21.79 -25.94
C LYS A 28 6.79 22.55 -25.19
N TRP A 29 5.61 21.93 -25.07
CA TRP A 29 4.58 22.38 -24.13
C TRP A 29 5.05 21.99 -22.72
N ILE A 30 5.35 22.97 -21.87
CA ILE A 30 5.63 22.73 -20.46
C ILE A 30 4.31 22.90 -19.70
N TYR A 31 3.72 21.78 -19.26
CA TYR A 31 2.63 21.81 -18.31
C TYR A 31 3.21 22.07 -16.92
N VAL A 32 3.16 23.33 -16.47
CA VAL A 32 3.44 23.66 -15.08
C VAL A 32 2.20 23.32 -14.26
N MET A 33 2.11 22.07 -13.81
CA MET A 33 1.23 21.71 -12.70
C MET A 33 1.65 22.59 -11.51
N SER A 34 0.77 23.48 -11.06
CA SER A 34 1.09 24.41 -9.97
C SER A 34 1.57 23.64 -8.73
N ASN A 35 2.59 24.14 -8.03
CA ASN A 35 3.15 23.47 -6.82
C ASN A 35 2.08 23.10 -5.78
N LYS A 36 0.96 23.82 -5.72
CA LYS A 36 -0.17 23.52 -4.82
C LYS A 36 -0.93 22.24 -5.17
N ILE A 37 -1.12 21.94 -6.46
CA ILE A 37 -1.84 20.73 -6.89
C ILE A 37 -0.98 19.50 -6.60
N LYS A 38 0.33 19.59 -6.86
CA LYS A 38 1.28 18.51 -6.53
C LYS A 38 1.29 18.24 -5.03
N GLN A 39 1.44 19.29 -4.22
CA GLN A 39 1.41 19.17 -2.76
C GLN A 39 0.13 18.48 -2.27
N GLY A 40 -1.03 18.80 -2.86
CA GLY A 40 -2.29 18.12 -2.54
C GLY A 40 -2.29 16.61 -2.84
N HIS A 41 -1.67 16.15 -3.93
CA HIS A 41 -1.59 14.71 -4.23
C HIS A 41 -0.66 13.96 -3.26
N TYR A 42 0.48 14.55 -2.89
CA TYR A 42 1.38 13.97 -1.90
C TYR A 42 0.75 13.91 -0.51
N GLU A 43 0.12 14.99 -0.05
CA GLU A 43 -0.59 15.04 1.24
C GLU A 43 -1.74 14.03 1.30
N LEU A 44 -2.50 13.88 0.21
CA LEU A 44 -3.57 12.88 0.13
C LEU A 44 -3.02 11.46 0.13
N ALA A 45 -1.95 11.20 -0.64
CA ALA A 45 -1.34 9.88 -0.69
C ALA A 45 -0.75 9.47 0.67
N ASP A 46 -0.08 10.40 1.35
CA ASP A 46 0.44 10.19 2.70
C ASP A 46 -0.69 9.96 3.72
N ALA A 47 -1.77 10.74 3.66
CA ALA A 47 -2.92 10.55 4.53
C ALA A 47 -3.63 9.20 4.31
N GLU A 48 -3.78 8.75 3.06
CA GLU A 48 -4.36 7.44 2.76
C GLU A 48 -3.43 6.29 3.16
N ALA A 49 -2.12 6.44 2.96
CA ALA A 49 -1.13 5.47 3.42
C ALA A 49 -1.11 5.38 4.95
N ALA A 50 -1.10 6.50 5.66
CA ALA A 50 -1.13 6.55 7.13
C ALA A 50 -2.37 5.83 7.70
N LYS A 51 -3.55 6.03 7.10
CA LYS A 51 -4.76 5.28 7.47
C LYS A 51 -4.62 3.79 7.24
N ALA A 52 -4.02 3.38 6.12
CA ALA A 52 -3.83 1.98 5.78
C ALA A 52 -2.77 1.30 6.66
N LEU A 53 -1.70 2.02 7.03
CA LEU A 53 -0.64 1.58 7.94
C LEU A 53 -1.12 1.41 9.39
N LYS A 54 -2.12 2.20 9.83
CA LYS A 54 -2.72 2.09 11.15
C LYS A 54 -3.85 1.05 11.24
N ARG A 55 -4.28 0.48 10.11
CA ARG A 55 -5.41 -0.45 10.07
C ARG A 55 -4.91 -1.88 10.32
N LEU A 56 -5.61 -2.62 11.17
CA LEU A 56 -5.41 -4.06 11.33
C LEU A 56 -6.16 -4.86 10.24
N PRO A 57 -5.65 -6.03 9.82
CA PRO A 57 -6.34 -6.89 8.88
C PRO A 57 -7.67 -7.41 9.43
N THR A 58 -8.62 -7.64 8.53
CA THR A 58 -9.89 -8.31 8.84
C THR A 58 -10.10 -9.51 7.92
N GLU A 59 -10.99 -10.43 8.26
CA GLU A 59 -11.31 -11.63 7.45
C GLU A 59 -11.67 -11.31 5.98
N LYS A 60 -12.20 -10.12 5.70
CA LYS A 60 -12.59 -9.67 4.36
C LYS A 60 -11.63 -8.63 3.78
N GLY A 61 -10.62 -8.25 4.56
CA GLY A 61 -9.66 -7.22 4.23
C GLY A 61 -8.65 -7.65 3.17
N TRP A 62 -8.05 -6.63 2.58
CA TRP A 62 -7.00 -6.73 1.58
C TRP A 62 -5.78 -6.00 2.08
N GLY A 63 -4.59 -6.51 1.76
CA GLY A 63 -3.34 -5.97 2.22
C GLY A 63 -2.37 -5.74 1.06
N LEU A 64 -1.41 -4.88 1.34
CA LEU A 64 -0.23 -4.60 0.54
C LEU A 64 0.98 -4.68 1.47
N PHE A 65 2.04 -5.34 1.05
CA PHE A 65 3.33 -5.28 1.73
C PHE A 65 4.37 -4.63 0.83
N THR A 66 4.98 -3.57 1.35
CA THR A 66 6.06 -2.84 0.66
C THR A 66 7.33 -2.89 1.46
N ARG A 67 8.48 -3.01 0.80
CA ARG A 67 9.80 -2.95 1.44
C ARG A 67 10.76 -2.10 0.60
N PRO A 68 11.93 -1.72 1.14
CA PRO A 68 12.96 -1.07 0.35
C PRO A 68 13.46 -1.99 -0.75
N ALA A 69 13.59 -1.46 -1.95
CA ALA A 69 14.10 -2.23 -3.08
C ALA A 69 15.61 -2.48 -2.99
N ASN A 70 16.34 -1.57 -2.35
CA ASN A 70 17.77 -1.65 -2.08
C ASN A 70 18.05 -1.40 -0.59
N PRO A 71 17.85 -2.40 0.28
CA PRO A 71 18.13 -2.26 1.70
C PRO A 71 19.62 -1.93 1.89
N GLN A 72 19.92 -0.83 2.59
CA GLN A 72 21.30 -0.48 2.90
C GLN A 72 21.78 -1.30 4.11
N PRO A 73 23.00 -1.89 4.06
CA PRO A 73 23.54 -2.60 5.20
C PRO A 73 23.57 -1.71 6.46
N GLY A 74 22.92 -2.14 7.54
CA GLY A 74 22.90 -1.42 8.81
C GLY A 74 21.83 -0.34 8.95
N VAL A 75 20.90 -0.24 8.00
CA VAL A 75 19.65 0.51 8.17
C VAL A 75 18.51 -0.50 8.29
N ASP A 76 17.86 -0.55 9.45
CA ASP A 76 16.64 -1.33 9.67
C ASP A 76 15.50 -0.63 8.90
N GLU A 77 15.40 -0.92 7.61
CA GLU A 77 14.24 -0.54 6.81
C GLU A 77 13.38 -1.79 6.61
N ASP A 78 12.70 -2.20 7.68
CA ASP A 78 11.75 -3.29 7.62
C ASP A 78 10.59 -2.96 6.67
N GLY A 79 10.04 -4.00 6.04
CA GLY A 79 8.86 -3.85 5.21
C GLY A 79 7.63 -3.47 6.04
N GLN A 80 6.60 -2.95 5.38
CA GLN A 80 5.41 -2.39 6.03
C GLN A 80 4.16 -3.01 5.43
N PHE A 81 3.22 -3.39 6.29
CA PHE A 81 1.87 -3.76 5.88
C PHE A 81 0.93 -2.56 5.83
N MET A 82 0.17 -2.45 4.75
CA MET A 82 -0.97 -1.55 4.62
C MET A 82 -2.23 -2.36 4.42
N TRP A 83 -3.25 -2.11 5.23
CA TRP A 83 -4.51 -2.85 5.20
C TRP A 83 -5.68 -1.99 4.71
N PHE A 84 -6.58 -2.62 3.98
CA PHE A 84 -7.75 -2.03 3.33
C PHE A 84 -8.98 -2.90 3.59
N ASP A 85 -10.15 -2.26 3.77
CA ASP A 85 -11.38 -3.00 4.08
C ASP A 85 -11.88 -3.87 2.91
N LYS A 86 -11.53 -3.48 1.67
CA LYS A 86 -12.00 -4.12 0.44
C LYS A 86 -10.93 -4.06 -0.66
N LYS A 87 -11.01 -4.99 -1.60
CA LYS A 87 -10.17 -5.02 -2.81
C LYS A 87 -10.20 -3.68 -3.56
N SER A 88 -11.38 -3.07 -3.70
CA SER A 88 -11.53 -1.80 -4.41
C SER A 88 -10.78 -0.64 -3.76
N ASP A 89 -10.62 -0.65 -2.44
CA ASP A 89 -9.88 0.40 -1.74
C ASP A 89 -8.37 0.24 -1.94
N LEU A 90 -7.87 -1.00 -1.91
CA LEU A 90 -6.50 -1.34 -2.31
C LEU A 90 -6.24 -0.93 -3.78
N SER A 91 -7.14 -1.31 -4.69
CA SER A 91 -7.04 -0.94 -6.11
C SER A 91 -6.95 0.58 -6.28
N ARG A 92 -7.83 1.35 -5.62
CA ARG A 92 -7.81 2.81 -5.68
C ARG A 92 -6.48 3.35 -5.18
N PHE A 93 -5.98 2.84 -4.06
CA PHE A 93 -4.67 3.26 -3.53
C PHE A 93 -3.53 3.00 -4.51
N LEU A 94 -3.50 1.82 -5.14
CA LEU A 94 -2.50 1.49 -6.16
C LEU A 94 -2.63 2.33 -7.44
N GLN A 95 -3.84 2.74 -7.82
CA GLN A 95 -4.06 3.57 -9.01
C GLN A 95 -3.73 5.04 -8.76
N GLU A 96 -4.06 5.57 -7.58
CA GLU A 96 -4.11 7.01 -7.35
C GLU A 96 -3.04 7.53 -6.38
N HIS A 97 -2.47 6.66 -5.53
CA HIS A 97 -1.68 7.10 -4.38
C HIS A 97 -0.29 6.45 -4.28
N ILE A 98 -0.13 5.18 -4.64
CA ILE A 98 1.13 4.44 -4.40
C ILE A 98 2.37 5.14 -4.97
N VAL A 99 2.27 5.72 -6.17
CA VAL A 99 3.40 6.40 -6.83
C VAL A 99 3.78 7.68 -6.10
N TYR A 100 2.79 8.46 -5.67
CA TYR A 100 3.02 9.68 -4.88
C TYR A 100 3.59 9.34 -3.50
N TRP A 101 3.05 8.32 -2.83
CA TRP A 101 3.55 7.87 -1.53
C TRP A 101 4.99 7.34 -1.63
N ALA A 102 5.28 6.47 -2.59
CA ALA A 102 6.63 5.91 -2.79
C ALA A 102 7.67 7.00 -3.11
N SER A 103 7.26 8.07 -3.80
CA SER A 103 8.16 9.16 -4.22
C SER A 103 8.42 10.24 -3.16
N LEU A 104 7.84 10.15 -1.95
CA LEU A 104 8.00 11.17 -0.90
C LEU A 104 9.46 11.42 -0.48
N ASN A 105 10.33 10.40 -0.57
CA ASN A 105 11.72 10.48 -0.08
C ASN A 105 12.79 10.49 -1.19
N CYS A 106 12.48 9.97 -2.39
CA CYS A 106 13.45 9.78 -3.47
C CYS A 106 12.91 10.24 -4.83
N GLY A 107 11.99 11.22 -4.84
CA GLY A 107 11.06 11.43 -5.95
C GLY A 107 11.66 11.54 -7.36
N PRO A 108 10.90 11.13 -8.40
CA PRO A 108 11.33 11.20 -9.79
C PRO A 108 11.56 12.66 -10.19
N THR A 109 12.23 12.84 -11.33
CA THR A 109 12.11 14.11 -12.03
C THR A 109 10.63 14.36 -12.36
N GLU A 110 10.15 15.59 -12.23
CA GLU A 110 8.73 15.92 -12.44
C GLU A 110 8.19 15.54 -13.83
N GLU A 111 9.06 15.25 -14.79
CA GLU A 111 8.72 14.87 -16.17
C GLU A 111 8.22 13.42 -16.30
N ASP A 112 8.60 12.51 -15.38
CA ASP A 112 8.27 11.08 -15.48
C ASP A 112 7.12 10.65 -14.57
N LEU A 113 6.85 11.42 -13.49
CA LEU A 113 5.78 11.11 -12.54
C LEU A 113 4.40 10.87 -13.20
N PRO A 114 3.93 11.70 -14.15
CA PRO A 114 2.63 11.45 -14.78
C PRO A 114 2.56 10.14 -15.58
N LYS A 115 3.67 9.74 -16.22
CA LYS A 115 3.73 8.50 -17.00
C LYS A 115 3.67 7.28 -16.08
N ILE A 116 4.36 7.33 -14.95
CA ILE A 116 4.38 6.24 -13.97
C ILE A 116 3.01 6.10 -13.29
N CYS A 117 2.36 7.21 -12.94
CA CYS A 117 0.97 7.20 -12.46
C CYS A 117 0.00 6.59 -13.49
N GLU A 118 0.12 6.94 -14.76
CA GLU A 118 -0.71 6.36 -15.82
C GLU A 118 -0.45 4.86 -15.98
N ALA A 119 0.82 4.44 -15.99
CA ALA A 119 1.20 3.03 -16.07
C ALA A 119 0.63 2.22 -14.88
N ALA A 120 0.78 2.72 -13.66
CA ALA A 120 0.21 2.10 -12.46
C ALA A 120 -1.32 1.93 -12.58
N ALA A 121 -2.02 3.00 -13.02
CA ALA A 121 -3.46 2.95 -13.22
C ALA A 121 -3.90 1.90 -14.27
N VAL A 122 -3.14 1.78 -15.36
CA VAL A 122 -3.38 0.77 -16.41
C VAL A 122 -3.16 -0.65 -15.87
N LEU A 123 -2.06 -0.90 -15.16
CA LEU A 123 -1.74 -2.23 -14.62
C LEU A 123 -2.81 -2.73 -13.65
N VAL A 124 -3.22 -1.89 -12.70
CA VAL A 124 -4.26 -2.25 -11.74
C VAL A 124 -5.59 -2.49 -12.47
N ARG A 125 -5.94 -1.67 -13.45
CA ARG A 125 -7.16 -1.87 -14.24
C ARG A 125 -7.16 -3.20 -14.99
N ARG A 126 -6.03 -3.57 -15.62
CA ARG A 126 -5.88 -4.87 -16.30
C ARG A 126 -6.07 -6.02 -15.32
N ALA A 127 -5.54 -5.92 -14.10
CA ALA A 127 -5.76 -6.90 -13.04
C ALA A 127 -7.23 -6.96 -12.58
N GLU A 128 -7.91 -5.82 -12.45
CA GLU A 128 -9.35 -5.76 -12.11
C GLU A 128 -10.23 -6.38 -13.19
N GLN A 129 -9.82 -6.24 -14.45
CA GLN A 129 -10.50 -6.83 -15.61
C GLN A 129 -10.16 -8.31 -15.82
N GLY A 130 -9.23 -8.86 -15.03
CA GLY A 130 -8.78 -10.25 -15.14
C GLY A 130 -7.93 -10.53 -16.38
N GLU A 131 -7.38 -9.49 -17.01
CA GLU A 131 -6.45 -9.62 -18.15
C GLU A 131 -5.07 -10.11 -17.71
N VAL A 132 -4.69 -9.78 -16.48
CA VAL A 132 -3.51 -10.27 -15.76
C VAL A 132 -3.92 -10.59 -14.32
N THR A 133 -3.12 -11.38 -13.62
CA THR A 133 -3.28 -11.57 -12.18
C THR A 133 -2.85 -10.32 -11.40
N LEU A 134 -3.33 -10.18 -10.17
CA LEU A 134 -2.88 -9.07 -9.30
C LEU A 134 -1.37 -9.17 -9.03
N ALA A 135 -0.84 -10.37 -8.82
CA ALA A 135 0.58 -10.60 -8.61
C ALA A 135 1.43 -10.15 -9.81
N GLU A 136 1.02 -10.48 -11.04
CA GLU A 136 1.71 -10.00 -12.26
C GLU A 136 1.68 -8.47 -12.36
N ALA A 137 0.53 -7.85 -12.11
CA ALA A 137 0.42 -6.38 -12.12
C ALA A 137 1.28 -5.72 -11.05
N MET A 138 1.41 -6.32 -9.85
CA MET A 138 2.26 -5.80 -8.78
C MET A 138 3.74 -5.98 -9.07
N ASN A 139 4.15 -7.09 -9.68
CA ASN A 139 5.53 -7.27 -10.15
C ASN A 139 5.89 -6.19 -11.17
N GLU A 140 5.06 -5.98 -12.20
CA GLU A 140 5.28 -4.92 -13.19
C GLU A 140 5.29 -3.53 -12.53
N LEU A 141 4.40 -3.25 -11.57
CA LEU A 141 4.40 -1.97 -10.84
C LEU A 141 5.64 -1.81 -9.96
N SER A 142 6.12 -2.88 -9.32
CA SER A 142 7.30 -2.89 -8.47
C SER A 142 8.55 -2.47 -9.24
N ASP A 143 8.68 -2.90 -10.50
CA ASP A 143 9.79 -2.48 -11.38
C ASP A 143 9.83 -0.95 -11.56
N TRP A 144 8.67 -0.30 -11.67
CA TRP A 144 8.59 1.17 -11.74
C TRP A 144 8.91 1.83 -10.39
N LEU A 145 8.45 1.23 -9.30
CA LEU A 145 8.67 1.75 -7.94
C LEU A 145 10.11 1.56 -7.46
N TYR A 146 10.87 0.67 -8.10
CA TYR A 146 12.29 0.46 -7.83
C TYR A 146 13.10 1.76 -7.96
N GLU A 147 12.73 2.63 -8.90
CA GLU A 147 13.33 3.97 -9.06
C GLU A 147 13.15 4.85 -7.81
N PHE A 148 12.16 4.56 -6.96
CA PHE A 148 11.89 5.23 -5.69
C PHE A 148 12.40 4.46 -4.47
N ASN A 149 13.25 3.46 -4.68
CA ASN A 149 13.72 2.53 -3.64
C ASN A 149 12.56 1.82 -2.93
N LYS A 150 11.47 1.49 -3.64
CA LYS A 150 10.32 0.76 -3.10
C LYS A 150 10.02 -0.47 -3.95
N GLU A 151 9.69 -1.57 -3.28
CA GLU A 151 9.26 -2.82 -3.88
C GLU A 151 7.90 -3.20 -3.29
N ILE A 152 6.99 -3.67 -4.13
CA ILE A 152 5.77 -4.35 -3.68
C ILE A 152 6.08 -5.84 -3.64
N ALA A 153 6.24 -6.40 -2.44
CA ALA A 153 6.49 -7.84 -2.30
C ALA A 153 5.19 -8.66 -2.31
N TRP A 154 4.06 -8.04 -1.99
CA TRP A 154 2.76 -8.73 -1.95
C TRP A 154 1.57 -7.79 -2.01
N ALA A 155 0.50 -8.22 -2.69
CA ALA A 155 -0.84 -7.65 -2.57
C ALA A 155 -1.88 -8.76 -2.66
N GLY A 156 -2.79 -8.85 -1.68
CA GLY A 156 -3.75 -9.94 -1.61
C GLY A 156 -4.74 -9.80 -0.47
N SER A 157 -5.62 -10.78 -0.31
CA SER A 157 -6.56 -10.85 0.80
C SER A 157 -5.89 -11.38 2.07
N TYR A 158 -6.45 -11.03 3.23
CA TYR A 158 -5.98 -11.57 4.51
C TYR A 158 -6.06 -13.11 4.55
N LEU A 159 -7.11 -13.72 3.99
CA LEU A 159 -7.24 -15.17 3.93
C LEU A 159 -6.15 -15.85 3.06
N GLU A 160 -5.73 -15.19 1.98
CA GLU A 160 -4.58 -15.64 1.19
C GLU A 160 -3.30 -15.57 2.03
N LEU A 161 -3.09 -14.51 2.81
CA LEU A 161 -1.93 -14.43 3.72
C LEU A 161 -1.92 -15.58 4.75
N LEU A 162 -3.08 -15.99 5.25
CA LEU A 162 -3.20 -17.06 6.25
C LEU A 162 -3.02 -18.48 5.69
N SER A 163 -3.32 -18.71 4.41
CA SER A 163 -3.50 -20.07 3.89
C SER A 163 -2.86 -20.35 2.53
N SER A 164 -2.50 -19.32 1.77
CA SER A 164 -1.96 -19.50 0.43
C SER A 164 -0.61 -20.21 0.48
N PRO A 165 -0.35 -21.18 -0.43
CA PRO A 165 0.95 -21.83 -0.56
C PRO A 165 1.97 -20.99 -1.34
N GLU A 166 1.61 -19.77 -1.77
CA GLU A 166 2.52 -18.86 -2.45
C GLU A 166 3.67 -18.40 -1.53
N GLU A 167 4.80 -18.04 -2.15
CA GLU A 167 6.08 -17.76 -1.49
C GLU A 167 5.96 -16.73 -0.37
N PHE A 168 5.38 -15.55 -0.65
CA PHE A 168 5.30 -14.48 0.35
C PHE A 168 4.39 -14.84 1.55
N PRO A 169 3.14 -15.34 1.37
CA PRO A 169 2.34 -15.84 2.50
C PRO A 169 3.04 -16.91 3.35
N VAL A 170 3.77 -17.84 2.71
CA VAL A 170 4.57 -18.86 3.39
C VAL A 170 5.70 -18.22 4.21
N GLU A 171 6.40 -17.24 3.63
CA GLU A 171 7.48 -16.50 4.26
C GLU A 171 7.01 -15.75 5.52
N VAL A 172 5.92 -14.99 5.42
CA VAL A 172 5.35 -14.23 6.55
C VAL A 172 4.92 -15.14 7.71
N ARG A 173 4.27 -16.29 7.41
CA ARG A 173 3.92 -17.27 8.45
C ARG A 173 5.16 -17.89 9.10
N SER A 174 6.24 -18.02 8.33
CA SER A 174 7.52 -18.52 8.85
C SER A 174 8.19 -17.51 9.78
N TRP A 175 8.17 -16.21 9.45
CA TRP A 175 8.65 -15.15 10.35
C TRP A 175 7.94 -15.20 11.70
N PHE A 176 6.61 -15.28 11.68
CA PHE A 176 5.80 -15.42 12.89
C PHE A 176 6.22 -16.61 13.76
N ARG A 177 6.37 -17.79 13.16
CA ARG A 177 6.74 -19.01 13.89
C ARG A 177 8.19 -19.03 14.35
N GLN A 178 9.04 -18.13 13.85
CA GLN A 178 10.38 -17.90 14.40
C GLN A 178 10.31 -16.99 15.62
N VAL A 179 9.54 -15.90 15.55
CA VAL A 179 9.37 -14.93 16.66
C VAL A 179 8.76 -15.60 17.89
N VAL A 180 7.72 -16.42 17.72
CA VAL A 180 7.02 -17.10 18.84
C VAL A 180 7.83 -18.23 19.46
N ALA A 181 8.87 -18.74 18.79
CA ALA A 181 9.57 -19.96 19.20
C ALA A 181 10.72 -19.78 20.21
N ASP A 182 10.80 -18.64 20.90
CA ASP A 182 11.78 -18.30 21.94
C ASP A 182 13.23 -18.10 21.44
N GLU A 183 13.65 -16.82 21.38
CA GLU A 183 14.98 -16.15 21.48
C GLU A 183 16.21 -16.72 20.75
N THR A 184 16.13 -17.87 20.13
CA THR A 184 17.18 -18.46 19.30
C THR A 184 16.65 -18.57 17.89
N ILE A 185 17.24 -17.80 16.97
CA ILE A 185 16.97 -17.91 15.53
C ILE A 185 17.18 -19.38 15.15
N ARG A 186 16.08 -20.11 15.00
CA ARG A 186 16.07 -21.49 14.55
C ARG A 186 15.92 -21.51 13.04
N GLU A 187 16.54 -22.49 12.39
CA GLU A 187 16.40 -22.68 10.95
C GLU A 187 14.91 -22.76 10.56
N VAL A 188 14.53 -22.01 9.52
CA VAL A 188 13.20 -22.10 8.88
C VAL A 188 12.97 -23.56 8.51
N ARG A 189 11.93 -24.18 9.05
CA ARG A 189 11.54 -25.52 8.63
C ARG A 189 10.42 -25.43 7.61
N PRO A 190 10.31 -26.40 6.67
CA PRO A 190 9.21 -26.41 5.71
C PRO A 190 7.82 -26.31 6.35
N GLU A 191 7.66 -26.85 7.57
CA GLU A 191 6.43 -26.76 8.34
C GLU A 191 6.09 -25.37 8.87
N ASP A 192 7.06 -24.46 8.98
CA ASP A 192 6.81 -23.08 9.44
C ASP A 192 5.98 -22.28 8.42
N GLY A 193 5.97 -22.73 7.17
CA GLY A 193 5.15 -22.19 6.09
C GLY A 193 3.71 -22.69 6.04
N TYR A 194 3.29 -23.65 6.88
CA TYR A 194 1.93 -24.21 6.83
C TYR A 194 0.86 -23.17 7.19
N PRO A 195 -0.40 -23.35 6.73
CA PRO A 195 -1.50 -22.49 7.13
C PRO A 195 -1.58 -22.33 8.65
N LEU A 196 -1.98 -21.15 9.12
CA LEU A 196 -2.15 -20.87 10.53
C LEU A 196 -3.39 -21.59 11.08
N ARG A 197 -3.25 -22.16 12.27
CA ARG A 197 -4.37 -22.70 13.05
C ARG A 197 -5.13 -21.57 13.73
N LYS A 198 -6.38 -21.83 14.09
CA LYS A 198 -7.26 -20.81 14.69
C LYS A 198 -6.68 -20.23 15.99
N GLU A 199 -5.97 -21.06 16.74
CA GLU A 199 -5.35 -20.69 18.01
C GLU A 199 -4.12 -19.79 17.82
N GLU A 200 -3.49 -19.80 16.63
CA GLU A 200 -2.31 -18.99 16.29
C GLU A 200 -2.70 -17.58 15.79
N LEU A 201 -3.98 -17.34 15.49
CA LEU A 201 -4.44 -16.08 14.89
C LEU A 201 -4.25 -14.84 15.78
N PRO A 202 -4.52 -14.87 17.10
CA PRO A 202 -4.33 -13.69 17.95
C PRO A 202 -2.87 -13.23 17.98
N ASP A 203 -1.93 -14.15 18.17
CA ASP A 203 -0.49 -13.83 18.20
C ASP A 203 0.02 -13.37 16.83
N PHE A 204 -0.50 -13.97 15.75
CA PHE A 204 -0.17 -13.55 14.40
C PHE A 204 -0.67 -12.14 14.09
N LEU A 205 -1.87 -11.78 14.56
CA LEU A 205 -2.40 -10.42 14.43
C LEU A 205 -1.54 -9.41 15.19
N GLN A 206 -1.03 -9.76 16.37
CA GLN A 206 -0.11 -8.92 17.12
C GLN A 206 1.20 -8.69 16.35
N LEU A 207 1.74 -9.73 15.71
CA LEU A 207 2.93 -9.56 14.86
C LEU A 207 2.63 -8.63 13.68
N LEU A 208 1.50 -8.82 13.00
CA LEU A 208 1.12 -7.94 11.89
C LEU A 208 0.89 -6.50 12.33
N GLU A 209 0.46 -6.31 13.58
CA GLU A 209 0.39 -4.99 14.21
C GLU A 209 1.78 -4.38 14.35
N ASP A 210 2.79 -5.12 14.84
CA ASP A 210 4.17 -4.63 14.97
C ASP A 210 4.80 -4.21 13.62
N TYR A 211 4.42 -4.89 12.52
CA TYR A 211 4.82 -4.54 11.15
C TYR A 211 3.93 -3.48 10.50
N SER A 212 2.82 -3.14 11.13
CA SER A 212 1.98 -2.01 10.77
C SER A 212 2.42 -0.82 11.61
N GLY A 213 2.29 0.40 11.12
CA GLY A 213 2.54 1.57 11.97
C GLY A 213 1.47 1.76 13.07
N ALA A 214 0.58 0.78 13.27
CA ALA A 214 -0.46 0.80 14.26
C ALA A 214 0.14 0.44 15.63
N SER A 215 0.25 1.43 16.52
CA SER A 215 0.35 1.16 17.94
C SER A 215 -1.06 1.24 18.53
N LEU A 216 -1.53 0.19 19.21
CA LEU A 216 -2.74 0.20 20.06
C LEU A 216 -2.75 1.29 21.16
N GLU A 217 -1.65 2.03 21.37
CA GLU A 217 -1.58 3.09 22.38
C GLU A 217 -2.37 4.37 22.02
N ASP A 218 -2.78 4.56 20.77
CA ASP A 218 -3.44 5.81 20.34
C ASP A 218 -4.98 5.85 20.62
N ASP A 219 -5.63 4.74 21.01
CA ASP A 219 -7.11 4.66 21.13
C ASP A 219 -7.66 4.30 22.53
N LEU A 220 -6.83 4.31 23.58
CA LEU A 220 -7.32 4.23 24.97
C LEU A 220 -7.40 5.62 25.62
N GLU A 221 -8.25 6.50 25.07
CA GLU A 221 -8.89 7.52 25.90
C GLU A 221 -9.86 6.80 26.84
N PHE A 222 -9.39 6.46 28.03
CA PHE A 222 -10.27 6.21 29.17
C PHE A 222 -11.10 7.48 29.37
N GLU A 223 -12.37 7.45 28.96
CA GLU A 223 -13.39 8.33 29.52
C GLU A 223 -13.54 7.95 31.00
N ASP A 224 -12.65 8.47 31.85
CA ASP A 224 -12.92 8.66 33.27
C ASP A 224 -14.03 9.70 33.38
N THR A 225 -15.29 9.24 33.29
CA THR A 225 -16.43 10.00 33.78
C THR A 225 -16.75 9.55 35.20
N LEU A 226 -16.29 10.36 36.14
CA LEU A 226 -16.82 10.48 37.51
C LEU A 226 -18.26 10.98 37.51
#